data_AF-A0A0M8SNE0-F1
#
_entry.id   AF-A0A0M8SNE0-F1
#
_cell.length_a   1.000
_cell.length_b   1.000
_cell.length_c   1.000
_cell.angle_alpha   90.00
_cell.angle_beta   90.00
_cell.angle_gamma   90.00
#
_symmetry.space_group_name_H-M   'P 1'
#
loop_
_entity.id
_entity.type
_entity.pdbx_description
1 polymer ?
#
loop_
_entity_poly.entity_id
_entity_poly.type
_entity_poly.pdbx_seq_one_letter_code
_entity_poly.pdbx_strand_id
1 'polypeptide(L)'
;MGEWRTDPTFAMCRALVDGAEPSSFAGGPFDVRAVMTAIRAEVKDGFLLDEVPWERFPQGNRVREAVHLLHTEGSLRAGTGVVDGMCANDTRAAAVLAVPFLIRIAADTGHPHRADALAEVSCPARARYFGVASREELLLHRADTQDGDLYDDYGVEVTGYPAGWSVAAARAAITADTALLQPLLGDPDPSMRIDAAYTLATATDPDRSVRSAFRTRLVAEQDPIVSAALVLATAEATRAHPHAPTTAWMRERWRDRTQAPEVRLAAAIGWLCLTDEPAPDDLRAAVDHLATDERAHAMNDLPWMAVIGGSGETGLRRCVRKMLHPGRPDPDDDPWAPRH
;
A
#
# COMPACT_ATOMS: atom_id res chain seq x y z
N MET A 1 -22.73 -5.10 -21.67
CA MET A 1 -21.79 -4.22 -22.39
C MET A 1 -22.41 -2.82 -22.51
N GLY A 2 -22.49 -2.08 -21.41
CA GLY A 2 -23.11 -0.76 -21.34
C GLY A 2 -22.10 0.34 -20.98
N GLU A 3 -22.27 1.50 -21.61
CA GLU A 3 -21.99 2.88 -21.14
C GLU A 3 -20.61 3.36 -20.68
N TRP A 4 -19.52 2.60 -20.79
CA TRP A 4 -18.18 3.20 -20.55
C TRP A 4 -17.86 4.38 -21.50
N ARG A 5 -18.51 4.43 -22.68
CA ARG A 5 -18.32 5.50 -23.67
C ARG A 5 -18.92 6.86 -23.27
N THR A 6 -19.84 6.87 -22.30
CA THR A 6 -20.48 8.10 -21.78
C THR A 6 -19.90 8.53 -20.44
N ASP A 7 -18.91 7.79 -19.92
CA ASP A 7 -18.21 8.14 -18.70
C ASP A 7 -17.42 9.46 -18.90
N PRO A 8 -17.59 10.46 -18.03
CA PRO A 8 -16.89 11.73 -18.11
C PRO A 8 -15.35 11.59 -18.10
N THR A 9 -14.80 10.68 -17.30
CA THR A 9 -13.35 10.40 -17.29
C THR A 9 -12.91 9.69 -18.56
N PHE A 10 -13.79 8.91 -19.20
CA PHE A 10 -13.45 8.29 -20.48
C PHE A 10 -13.21 9.32 -21.59
N ALA A 11 -13.91 10.46 -21.56
CA ALA A 11 -13.63 11.57 -22.49
C ALA A 11 -12.24 12.18 -22.25
N MET A 12 -11.84 12.34 -20.99
CA MET A 12 -10.48 12.76 -20.62
C MET A 12 -9.45 11.74 -21.09
N CYS A 13 -9.61 10.46 -20.75
CA CYS A 13 -8.67 9.40 -21.15
C CYS A 13 -8.52 9.31 -22.68
N ARG A 14 -9.62 9.49 -23.44
CA ARG A 14 -9.54 9.57 -24.91
C ARG A 14 -8.71 10.76 -25.37
N ALA A 15 -8.93 11.95 -24.79
CA ALA A 15 -8.15 13.12 -25.14
C ALA A 15 -6.65 12.92 -24.88
N LEU A 16 -6.28 12.26 -23.79
CA LEU A 16 -4.88 11.88 -23.50
C LEU A 16 -4.31 10.94 -24.58
N VAL A 17 -5.07 9.91 -24.98
CA VAL A 17 -4.70 9.01 -26.09
C VAL A 17 -4.55 9.77 -27.41
N ASP A 18 -5.37 10.80 -27.64
CA ASP A 18 -5.33 11.67 -28.81
C ASP A 18 -4.21 12.74 -28.73
N GLY A 19 -3.37 12.71 -27.69
CA GLY A 19 -2.19 13.56 -27.52
C GLY A 19 -2.39 14.81 -26.66
N ALA A 20 -3.49 14.91 -25.91
CA ALA A 20 -3.63 15.95 -24.90
C ALA A 20 -2.64 15.71 -23.74
N GLU A 21 -2.06 16.78 -23.24
CA GLU A 21 -1.16 16.72 -22.08
C GLU A 21 -1.96 16.48 -20.79
N PRO A 22 -1.50 15.59 -19.88
CA PRO A 22 -2.13 15.39 -18.57
C PRO A 22 -2.30 16.68 -17.77
N SER A 23 -1.32 17.58 -17.88
CA SER A 23 -1.33 18.90 -17.23
C SER A 23 -2.53 19.78 -17.62
N SER A 24 -3.14 19.55 -18.79
CA SER A 24 -4.34 20.30 -19.22
C SER A 24 -5.60 19.98 -18.41
N PHE A 25 -5.60 18.84 -17.69
CA PHE A 25 -6.70 18.42 -16.81
C PHE A 25 -6.39 18.59 -15.32
N ALA A 26 -5.13 18.91 -14.97
CA ALA A 26 -4.69 19.07 -13.59
C ALA A 26 -5.46 20.19 -12.87
N GLY A 27 -5.85 19.95 -11.61
CA GLY A 27 -6.69 20.86 -10.83
C GLY A 27 -8.17 20.91 -11.26
N GLY A 28 -8.54 20.19 -12.33
CA GLY A 28 -9.90 20.15 -12.87
C GLY A 28 -10.81 19.11 -12.22
N PRO A 29 -12.05 18.95 -12.74
CA PRO A 29 -13.04 18.04 -12.18
C PRO A 29 -12.70 16.55 -12.36
N PHE A 30 -11.73 16.21 -13.20
CA PHE A 30 -11.24 14.85 -13.45
C PHE A 30 -9.89 14.57 -12.79
N ASP A 31 -9.28 15.57 -12.16
CA ASP A 31 -8.11 15.37 -11.31
C ASP A 31 -8.58 14.89 -9.93
N VAL A 32 -8.41 13.59 -9.66
CA VAL A 32 -8.85 12.97 -8.40
C VAL A 32 -8.15 13.60 -7.19
N ARG A 33 -6.94 14.16 -7.36
CA ARG A 33 -6.23 14.88 -6.29
C ARG A 33 -6.98 16.17 -5.93
N ALA A 34 -7.44 16.90 -6.94
CA ALA A 34 -8.22 18.12 -6.75
C ALA A 34 -9.60 17.81 -6.14
N VAL A 35 -10.28 16.77 -6.64
CA VAL A 35 -11.56 16.31 -6.08
C VAL A 35 -11.41 15.92 -4.62
N MET A 36 -10.41 15.11 -4.27
CA MET A 36 -10.14 14.67 -2.91
C MET A 36 -9.84 15.82 -1.95
N THR A 37 -9.07 16.81 -2.42
CA THR A 37 -8.76 18.03 -1.65
C THR A 37 -10.01 18.86 -1.37
N ALA A 38 -10.98 18.86 -2.30
CA ALA A 38 -12.23 19.60 -2.15
C ALA A 38 -13.24 18.93 -1.19
N ILE A 39 -13.06 17.65 -0.83
CA ILE A 39 -13.93 16.97 0.13
C ILE A 39 -13.68 17.56 1.52
N ARG A 40 -14.68 18.29 2.04
CA ARG A 40 -14.62 18.94 3.36
C ARG A 40 -14.66 17.91 4.50
N ALA A 41 -14.17 18.30 5.68
CA ALA A 41 -14.20 17.43 6.86
C ALA A 41 -15.64 17.01 7.21
N GLU A 42 -16.61 17.92 7.14
CA GLU A 42 -18.00 17.64 7.47
C GLU A 42 -18.63 16.58 6.55
N VAL A 43 -18.20 16.55 5.28
CA VAL A 43 -18.65 15.55 4.30
C VAL A 43 -18.14 14.18 4.69
N LYS A 44 -16.86 14.09 5.07
CA LYS A 44 -16.22 12.84 5.46
C LYS A 44 -16.77 12.34 6.79
N ASP A 45 -16.81 13.19 7.80
CA ASP A 45 -17.24 12.87 9.17
C ASP A 45 -18.74 12.54 9.23
N GLY A 46 -19.56 13.22 8.42
CA GLY A 46 -20.99 12.97 8.32
C GLY A 46 -21.38 11.86 7.33
N PHE A 47 -20.40 11.20 6.67
CA PHE A 47 -20.64 10.23 5.61
C PHE A 47 -21.62 10.74 4.53
N LEU A 48 -21.48 12.00 4.12
CA LEU A 48 -22.33 12.65 3.11
C LEU A 48 -21.91 12.22 1.69
N LEU A 49 -22.09 10.93 1.38
CA LEU A 49 -21.59 10.33 0.14
C LEU A 49 -22.18 10.97 -1.13
N ASP A 50 -23.35 11.59 -1.06
CA ASP A 50 -23.97 12.34 -2.17
C ASP A 50 -23.23 13.64 -2.54
N GLU A 51 -22.39 14.18 -1.64
CA GLU A 51 -21.60 15.40 -1.92
C GLU A 51 -20.30 15.10 -2.69
N VAL A 52 -19.93 13.83 -2.86
CA VAL A 52 -18.72 13.42 -3.58
C VAL A 52 -19.09 13.07 -5.03
N PRO A 53 -18.35 13.57 -6.04
CA PRO A 53 -18.70 13.37 -7.45
C PRO A 53 -18.22 12.01 -7.98
N TRP A 54 -18.74 10.92 -7.42
CA TRP A 54 -18.37 9.54 -7.77
C TRP A 54 -18.59 9.22 -9.24
N GLU A 55 -19.65 9.75 -9.83
CA GLU A 55 -20.07 9.53 -11.22
C GLU A 55 -19.05 10.03 -12.25
N ARG A 56 -18.08 10.85 -11.82
CA ARG A 56 -17.00 11.32 -12.69
C ARG A 56 -15.98 10.25 -12.97
N PHE A 57 -15.85 9.22 -12.13
CA PHE A 57 -14.81 8.20 -12.24
C PHE A 57 -15.41 6.83 -12.57
N PRO A 58 -14.76 6.01 -13.41
CA PRO A 58 -15.25 4.69 -13.76
C PRO A 58 -15.44 3.83 -12.52
N GLN A 59 -16.60 3.19 -12.41
CA GLN A 59 -17.02 2.39 -11.24
C GLN A 59 -17.22 3.19 -9.93
N GLY A 60 -17.20 4.53 -9.96
CA GLY A 60 -17.34 5.35 -8.75
C GLY A 60 -18.62 5.08 -7.96
N ASN A 61 -19.77 4.93 -8.63
CA ASN A 61 -21.04 4.60 -7.95
C ASN A 61 -21.00 3.23 -7.24
N ARG A 62 -20.24 2.27 -7.78
CA ARG A 62 -20.08 0.95 -7.14
C ARG A 62 -19.20 1.05 -5.89
N VAL A 63 -18.16 1.89 -5.92
CA VAL A 63 -17.33 2.17 -4.74
C VAL A 63 -18.14 2.92 -3.69
N ARG A 64 -18.94 3.92 -4.11
CA ARG A 64 -19.87 4.64 -3.22
C ARG A 64 -20.81 3.69 -2.49
N GLU A 65 -21.44 2.77 -3.22
CA GLU A 65 -22.36 1.78 -2.66
C GLU A 65 -21.64 0.86 -1.66
N ALA A 66 -20.42 0.42 -1.97
CA ALA A 66 -19.62 -0.38 -1.05
C ALA A 66 -19.30 0.36 0.26
N VAL A 67 -18.91 1.64 0.18
CA VAL A 67 -18.68 2.48 1.38
C VAL A 67 -19.97 2.65 2.18
N HIS A 68 -21.10 2.87 1.51
CA HIS A 68 -22.40 2.97 2.18
C HIS A 68 -22.72 1.68 2.94
N LEU A 69 -22.61 0.52 2.28
CA LEU A 69 -22.89 -0.79 2.86
C LEU A 69 -21.96 -1.13 4.04
N LEU A 70 -20.68 -0.80 3.92
CA LEU A 70 -19.72 -0.95 5.02
C LEU A 70 -20.10 -0.10 6.23
N HIS A 71 -20.58 1.12 6.00
CA HIS A 71 -20.97 2.05 7.07
C HIS A 71 -22.31 1.69 7.73
N THR A 72 -23.32 1.23 6.96
CA THR A 72 -24.71 1.09 7.48
C THR A 72 -25.17 -0.33 7.74
N GLU A 73 -24.73 -1.33 6.96
CA GLU A 73 -25.41 -2.64 6.92
C GLU A 73 -24.58 -3.80 7.47
N GLY A 74 -23.30 -3.59 7.77
CA GLY A 74 -22.44 -4.59 8.39
C GLY A 74 -22.35 -5.94 7.64
N SER A 75 -22.68 -5.95 6.35
CA SER A 75 -22.70 -7.16 5.53
C SER A 75 -21.33 -7.36 4.85
N LEU A 76 -20.55 -8.30 5.40
CA LEU A 76 -19.28 -8.81 4.87
C LEU A 76 -19.32 -9.20 3.37
N ARG A 77 -20.50 -9.46 2.81
CA ARG A 77 -20.66 -9.93 1.43
C ARG A 77 -20.85 -8.84 0.39
N ALA A 78 -21.13 -7.60 0.79
CA ALA A 78 -21.61 -6.58 -0.15
C ALA A 78 -20.65 -5.40 -0.35
N GLY A 79 -19.83 -5.05 0.65
CA GLY A 79 -18.89 -3.92 0.57
C GLY A 79 -17.40 -4.31 0.63
N THR A 80 -17.04 -5.32 1.43
CA THR A 80 -15.64 -5.71 1.64
C THR A 80 -14.99 -6.26 0.37
N GLY A 81 -13.76 -5.85 0.10
CA GLY A 81 -12.98 -6.25 -1.06
C GLY A 81 -13.38 -5.54 -2.35
N VAL A 82 -14.33 -4.59 -2.31
CA VAL A 82 -14.67 -3.78 -3.50
C VAL A 82 -13.54 -2.82 -3.81
N VAL A 83 -13.01 -2.07 -2.83
CA VAL A 83 -11.90 -1.14 -3.08
C VAL A 83 -10.64 -1.89 -3.48
N ASP A 84 -10.32 -2.97 -2.77
CA ASP A 84 -9.20 -3.85 -3.13
C ASP A 84 -9.38 -4.47 -4.53
N GLY A 85 -10.58 -4.99 -4.83
CA GLY A 85 -10.92 -5.53 -6.14
C GLY A 85 -10.82 -4.48 -7.26
N MET A 86 -11.14 -3.21 -7.00
CA MET A 86 -10.92 -2.12 -7.95
C MET A 86 -9.43 -1.86 -8.15
N CYS A 87 -8.63 -1.85 -7.08
CA CYS A 87 -7.18 -1.73 -7.18
C CYS A 87 -6.53 -2.91 -7.93
N ALA A 88 -7.02 -4.13 -7.72
CA ALA A 88 -6.57 -5.34 -8.42
C ALA A 88 -6.93 -5.32 -9.90
N ASN A 89 -8.11 -4.81 -10.25
CA ASN A 89 -8.55 -4.58 -11.64
C ASN A 89 -7.99 -3.27 -12.23
N ASP A 90 -7.05 -2.62 -11.54
CA ASP A 90 -6.35 -1.43 -12.01
C ASP A 90 -7.28 -0.25 -12.35
N THR A 91 -8.30 -0.06 -11.52
CA THR A 91 -9.29 1.03 -11.59
C THR A 91 -9.25 1.82 -10.27
N ARG A 92 -8.11 2.46 -9.97
CA ARG A 92 -7.85 3.09 -8.66
C ARG A 92 -8.55 4.44 -8.51
N ALA A 93 -8.78 5.19 -9.58
CA ALA A 93 -9.32 6.55 -9.50
C ALA A 93 -10.62 6.64 -8.67
N ALA A 94 -11.54 5.69 -8.85
CA ALA A 94 -12.74 5.58 -8.04
C ALA A 94 -12.49 5.08 -6.61
N ALA A 95 -11.58 4.11 -6.45
CA ALA A 95 -11.23 3.51 -5.16
C ALA A 95 -10.64 4.54 -4.18
N VAL A 96 -9.85 5.49 -4.67
CA VAL A 96 -9.25 6.56 -3.88
C VAL A 96 -10.28 7.42 -3.15
N LEU A 97 -11.44 7.67 -3.76
CA LEU A 97 -12.50 8.48 -3.17
C LEU A 97 -13.08 7.84 -1.88
N ALA A 98 -12.92 6.53 -1.69
CA ALA A 98 -13.35 5.83 -0.48
C ALA A 98 -12.42 6.04 0.72
N VAL A 99 -11.13 6.33 0.49
CA VAL A 99 -10.08 6.37 1.52
C VAL A 99 -10.47 7.18 2.77
N PRO A 100 -10.99 8.43 2.67
CA PRO A 100 -11.30 9.21 3.87
C PRO A 100 -12.43 8.62 4.70
N PHE A 101 -13.38 7.94 4.07
CA PHE A 101 -14.51 7.29 4.74
C PHE A 101 -14.07 5.97 5.39
N LEU A 102 -13.23 5.19 4.70
CA LEU A 102 -12.65 3.96 5.25
C LEU A 102 -11.78 4.25 6.48
N ILE A 103 -11.00 5.33 6.49
CA ILE A 103 -10.22 5.75 7.67
C ILE A 103 -11.14 6.01 8.88
N ARG A 104 -12.30 6.63 8.67
CA ARG A 104 -13.28 6.90 9.74
C ARG A 104 -13.92 5.62 10.27
N ILE A 105 -14.26 4.70 9.39
CA ILE A 105 -14.75 3.36 9.78
C ILE A 105 -13.67 2.62 10.59
N ALA A 106 -12.41 2.67 10.17
CA ALA A 106 -11.29 2.04 10.88
C ALA A 106 -11.03 2.67 12.27
N ALA A 107 -11.18 3.99 12.36
CA ALA A 107 -10.98 4.76 13.59
C ALA A 107 -12.10 4.57 14.62
N ASP A 108 -13.31 4.21 14.19
CA ASP A 108 -14.41 3.91 15.10
C ASP A 108 -14.19 2.55 15.80
N THR A 109 -13.80 2.61 17.07
CA THR A 109 -13.57 1.42 17.91
C THR A 109 -14.81 0.55 18.12
N GLY A 110 -16.01 1.10 17.92
CA GLY A 110 -17.27 0.37 18.02
C GLY A 110 -17.70 -0.29 16.70
N HIS A 111 -17.02 0.01 15.59
CA HIS A 111 -17.45 -0.45 14.28
C HIS A 111 -17.03 -1.90 14.01
N PRO A 112 -17.97 -2.80 13.67
CA PRO A 112 -17.67 -4.24 13.50
C PRO A 112 -16.72 -4.55 12.34
N HIS A 113 -16.63 -3.66 11.34
CA HIS A 113 -15.79 -3.81 10.14
C HIS A 113 -14.56 -2.91 10.10
N ARG A 114 -14.11 -2.42 11.27
CA ARG A 114 -12.97 -1.50 11.32
C ARG A 114 -11.67 -2.11 10.77
N ALA A 115 -11.46 -3.42 10.94
CA ALA A 115 -10.31 -4.14 10.40
C ALA A 115 -10.38 -4.25 8.87
N ASP A 116 -11.51 -4.70 8.34
CA ASP A 116 -11.75 -4.78 6.90
C ASP A 116 -11.55 -3.41 6.22
N ALA A 117 -12.09 -2.35 6.84
CA ALA A 117 -11.93 -0.99 6.34
C ALA A 117 -10.45 -0.56 6.31
N LEU A 118 -9.70 -0.83 7.38
CA LEU A 118 -8.28 -0.46 7.47
C LEU A 118 -7.43 -1.18 6.41
N ALA A 119 -7.69 -2.46 6.18
CA ALA A 119 -7.00 -3.23 5.14
C ALA A 119 -7.18 -2.57 3.75
N GLU A 120 -8.40 -2.10 3.44
CA GLU A 120 -8.74 -1.46 2.17
C GLU A 120 -8.15 -0.05 2.00
N VAL A 121 -7.91 0.71 3.09
CA VAL A 121 -7.36 2.08 3.02
C VAL A 121 -6.05 2.14 2.25
N SER A 122 -5.20 1.14 2.45
CA SER A 122 -3.84 1.15 1.91
C SER A 122 -3.78 0.86 0.39
N CYS A 123 -4.70 0.06 -0.14
CA CYS A 123 -4.62 -0.45 -1.52
C CYS A 123 -4.47 0.66 -2.59
N PRO A 124 -5.23 1.77 -2.55
CA PRO A 124 -5.10 2.83 -3.55
C PRO A 124 -3.81 3.66 -3.43
N ALA A 125 -3.16 3.66 -2.26
CA ALA A 125 -1.92 4.40 -1.99
C ALA A 125 -0.65 3.64 -2.42
N ARG A 126 -0.81 2.41 -2.91
CA ARG A 126 0.28 1.53 -3.30
C ARG A 126 0.47 1.54 -4.81
N ALA A 127 1.73 1.60 -5.20
CA ALA A 127 2.16 1.43 -6.57
C ALA A 127 1.86 0.01 -7.05
N ARG A 128 1.40 -0.16 -8.30
CA ARG A 128 1.07 -1.46 -8.86
C ARG A 128 2.32 -2.33 -9.03
N TYR A 129 2.60 -3.21 -8.07
CA TYR A 129 3.66 -4.21 -8.21
C TYR A 129 3.29 -5.56 -7.60
N PHE A 130 2.17 -6.15 -8.03
CA PHE A 130 1.89 -7.55 -7.69
C PHE A 130 3.06 -8.44 -8.13
N GLY A 131 3.61 -9.21 -7.21
CA GLY A 131 4.67 -10.18 -7.50
C GLY A 131 6.07 -9.60 -7.76
N VAL A 132 6.32 -8.31 -7.53
CA VAL A 132 7.66 -7.73 -7.69
C VAL A 132 8.36 -7.64 -6.34
N ALA A 133 9.44 -8.42 -6.19
CA ALA A 133 10.20 -8.53 -4.95
C ALA A 133 11.64 -8.00 -5.08
N SER A 134 11.89 -7.11 -6.05
CA SER A 134 13.21 -6.51 -6.30
C SER A 134 13.57 -5.49 -5.22
N ARG A 135 14.88 -5.22 -5.04
CA ARG A 135 15.37 -4.19 -4.10
C ARG A 135 14.84 -2.80 -4.46
N GLU A 136 14.70 -2.55 -5.76
CA GLU A 136 14.34 -1.25 -6.32
C GLU A 136 12.85 -0.94 -6.10
N GLU A 137 11.99 -1.96 -6.10
CA GLU A 137 10.53 -1.78 -6.22
C GLU A 137 9.74 -2.16 -4.96
N LEU A 138 10.21 -3.11 -4.13
CA LEU A 138 9.41 -3.65 -3.02
C LEU A 138 8.86 -2.56 -2.08
N LEU A 139 9.71 -1.61 -1.69
CA LEU A 139 9.37 -0.51 -0.78
C LEU A 139 9.30 0.84 -1.50
N LEU A 140 9.15 0.82 -2.82
CA LEU A 140 9.27 2.03 -3.62
C LEU A 140 8.08 2.97 -3.42
N HIS A 141 8.41 4.18 -2.95
CA HIS A 141 7.50 5.29 -2.82
C HIS A 141 7.92 6.35 -3.83
N ARG A 142 7.31 6.34 -5.03
CA ARG A 142 7.57 7.38 -6.03
C ARG A 142 6.74 8.61 -5.63
N ALA A 143 7.42 9.69 -5.25
CA ALA A 143 6.78 10.93 -4.83
C ALA A 143 6.49 11.86 -6.01
N ASP A 144 7.23 11.70 -7.12
CA ASP A 144 7.16 12.59 -8.27
C ASP A 144 6.18 12.05 -9.31
N THR A 145 4.98 12.63 -9.35
CA THR A 145 4.19 12.64 -10.59
C THR A 145 4.90 13.63 -11.51
N GLN A 146 5.83 13.19 -12.36
CA GLN A 146 6.41 14.09 -13.34
C GLN A 146 5.28 14.56 -14.27
N ASP A 147 4.86 15.82 -14.14
CA ASP A 147 3.78 16.45 -14.92
C ASP A 147 4.09 16.56 -16.43
N GLY A 148 5.22 15.99 -16.90
CA GLY A 148 5.75 16.14 -18.26
C GLY A 148 5.94 14.86 -19.05
N ASP A 149 5.71 13.68 -18.48
CA ASP A 149 5.65 12.42 -19.25
C ASP A 149 4.22 11.89 -19.25
N LEU A 150 3.72 11.53 -20.44
CA LEU A 150 2.38 10.93 -20.66
C LEU A 150 2.14 9.66 -19.82
N TYR A 151 3.23 9.07 -19.35
CA TYR A 151 3.26 8.00 -18.37
C TYR A 151 4.12 8.53 -17.23
N ASP A 152 3.50 8.96 -16.13
CA ASP A 152 4.26 9.01 -14.89
C ASP A 152 4.88 7.61 -14.65
N ASP A 153 5.89 7.53 -13.80
CA ASP A 153 6.53 6.25 -13.52
C ASP A 153 5.50 5.14 -13.14
N TYR A 154 4.32 5.52 -12.63
CA TYR A 154 3.23 4.59 -12.28
C TYR A 154 2.41 4.05 -13.46
N GLY A 155 2.55 4.64 -14.65
CA GLY A 155 1.84 4.25 -15.86
C GLY A 155 0.37 4.68 -15.86
N VAL A 156 -0.45 3.97 -16.63
CA VAL A 156 -1.89 4.24 -16.74
C VAL A 156 -2.69 3.06 -16.21
N GLU A 157 -3.83 3.39 -15.58
CA GLU A 157 -4.88 2.44 -15.25
C GLU A 157 -5.45 1.78 -16.52
N VAL A 158 -6.17 0.66 -16.37
CA VAL A 158 -6.83 -0.03 -17.50
C VAL A 158 -7.80 0.89 -18.26
N THR A 159 -8.27 1.95 -17.59
CA THR A 159 -9.15 3.00 -18.13
C THR A 159 -8.41 4.07 -18.94
N GLY A 160 -7.07 4.06 -18.94
CA GLY A 160 -6.21 5.13 -19.46
C GLY A 160 -5.99 6.29 -18.47
N TYR A 161 -6.49 6.18 -17.23
CA TYR A 161 -6.33 7.22 -16.21
C TYR A 161 -4.90 7.24 -15.65
N PRO A 162 -4.28 8.42 -15.38
CA PRO A 162 -2.93 8.48 -14.80
C PRO A 162 -2.86 7.82 -13.42
N ALA A 163 -2.17 6.69 -13.29
CA ALA A 163 -2.19 5.89 -12.07
C ALA A 163 -1.53 6.63 -10.90
N GLY A 164 -0.51 7.45 -11.15
CA GLY A 164 0.13 8.25 -10.11
C GLY A 164 -0.76 9.35 -9.53
N TRP A 165 -1.77 9.83 -10.27
CA TRP A 165 -2.75 10.77 -9.70
C TRP A 165 -3.60 10.10 -8.62
N SER A 166 -4.03 8.87 -8.86
CA SER A 166 -4.76 8.05 -7.89
C SER A 166 -3.89 7.76 -6.66
N VAL A 167 -2.65 7.30 -6.86
CA VAL A 167 -1.70 7.00 -5.76
C VAL A 167 -1.41 8.25 -4.93
N ALA A 168 -1.13 9.38 -5.57
CA ALA A 168 -0.85 10.64 -4.89
C ALA A 168 -2.06 11.12 -4.07
N ALA A 169 -3.27 11.03 -4.62
CA ALA A 169 -4.49 11.42 -3.93
C ALA A 169 -4.78 10.54 -2.70
N ALA A 170 -4.58 9.22 -2.78
CA ALA A 170 -4.74 8.33 -1.63
C ALA A 170 -3.72 8.62 -0.52
N ARG A 171 -2.44 8.80 -0.88
CA ARG A 171 -1.37 9.15 0.07
C ARG A 171 -1.63 10.49 0.75
N ALA A 172 -2.12 11.48 -0.01
CA ALA A 172 -2.50 12.78 0.55
C ALA A 172 -3.65 12.66 1.56
N ALA A 173 -4.65 11.81 1.28
CA ALA A 173 -5.74 11.54 2.21
C ALA A 173 -5.26 10.84 3.50
N ILE A 174 -4.42 9.82 3.38
CA ILE A 174 -3.80 9.13 4.53
C ILE A 174 -2.96 10.12 5.35
N THR A 175 -2.22 11.00 4.68
CA THR A 175 -1.42 12.04 5.34
C THR A 175 -2.33 13.01 6.11
N ALA A 176 -3.41 13.48 5.49
CA ALA A 176 -4.34 14.42 6.12
C ALA A 176 -5.02 13.83 7.37
N ASP A 177 -5.33 12.53 7.35
CA ASP A 177 -6.01 11.84 8.45
C ASP A 177 -5.05 10.99 9.32
N THR A 178 -3.75 11.30 9.31
CA THR A 178 -2.73 10.58 10.11
C THR A 178 -3.05 10.58 11.62
N ALA A 179 -3.68 11.64 12.13
CA ALA A 179 -4.10 11.72 13.53
C ALA A 179 -5.17 10.67 13.92
N LEU A 180 -6.00 10.22 12.98
CA LEU A 180 -6.98 9.15 13.18
C LEU A 180 -6.33 7.76 13.11
N LEU A 181 -5.28 7.63 12.30
CA LEU A 181 -4.59 6.36 12.05
C LEU A 181 -3.52 6.03 13.09
N GLN A 182 -2.81 7.03 13.62
CA GLN A 182 -1.73 6.82 14.61
C GLN A 182 -2.16 6.02 15.86
N PRO A 183 -3.34 6.26 16.47
CA PRO A 183 -3.82 5.47 17.60
C PRO A 183 -3.95 3.97 17.30
N LEU A 184 -4.20 3.60 16.03
CA LEU A 184 -4.38 2.21 15.61
C LEU A 184 -3.09 1.37 15.71
N LEU A 185 -1.92 2.02 15.77
CA LEU A 185 -0.66 1.34 16.09
C LEU A 185 -0.65 0.72 17.50
N GLY A 186 -1.52 1.21 18.40
CA GLY A 186 -1.70 0.71 19.76
C GLY A 186 -2.90 -0.22 19.94
N ASP A 187 -3.58 -0.63 18.86
CA ASP A 187 -4.78 -1.46 18.93
C ASP A 187 -4.50 -2.83 19.61
N PRO A 188 -5.41 -3.38 20.42
CA PRO A 188 -5.22 -4.70 21.00
C PRO A 188 -5.03 -5.81 19.95
N ASP A 189 -5.68 -5.70 18.79
CA ASP A 189 -5.56 -6.69 17.71
C ASP A 189 -4.20 -6.53 16.97
N PRO A 190 -3.35 -7.58 16.92
CA PRO A 190 -2.12 -7.57 16.12
C PRO A 190 -2.34 -7.22 14.64
N SER A 191 -3.42 -7.71 14.01
CA SER A 191 -3.70 -7.46 12.60
C SER A 191 -3.98 -5.98 12.33
N MET A 192 -4.77 -5.34 13.19
CA MET A 192 -5.00 -3.88 13.14
C MET A 192 -3.70 -3.09 13.25
N ARG A 193 -2.77 -3.51 14.11
CA ARG A 193 -1.47 -2.84 14.27
C ARG A 193 -0.59 -2.98 13.03
N ILE A 194 -0.61 -4.16 12.40
CA ILE A 194 0.11 -4.41 11.14
C ILE A 194 -0.45 -3.54 10.03
N ASP A 195 -1.77 -3.52 9.84
CA ASP A 195 -2.42 -2.75 8.78
C ASP A 195 -2.31 -1.24 9.02
N ALA A 196 -2.29 -0.79 10.28
CA ALA A 196 -2.01 0.59 10.62
C ALA A 196 -0.58 0.99 10.25
N ALA A 197 0.41 0.15 10.56
CA ALA A 197 1.79 0.37 10.16
C ALA A 197 1.95 0.37 8.63
N TYR A 198 1.29 -0.56 7.95
CA TYR A 198 1.26 -0.66 6.49
C TYR A 198 0.64 0.58 5.85
N THR A 199 -0.51 1.02 6.33
CA THR A 199 -1.20 2.22 5.84
C THR A 199 -0.35 3.47 6.06
N LEU A 200 0.11 3.70 7.29
CA LEU A 200 0.89 4.89 7.67
C LEU A 200 2.25 4.97 6.94
N ALA A 201 2.84 3.85 6.52
CA ALA A 201 4.08 3.85 5.75
C ALA A 201 3.95 4.59 4.41
N THR A 202 2.73 4.74 3.89
CA THR A 202 2.46 5.46 2.64
C THR A 202 2.26 6.96 2.83
N ALA A 203 2.05 7.42 4.07
CA ALA A 203 1.86 8.82 4.40
C ALA A 203 3.13 9.64 4.08
N THR A 204 2.94 10.89 3.66
CA THR A 204 4.03 11.87 3.69
C THR A 204 4.30 12.23 5.16
N ASP A 205 5.57 12.25 5.56
CA ASP A 205 5.95 12.47 6.97
C ASP A 205 6.97 13.61 7.11
N PRO A 206 6.62 14.86 6.73
CA PRO A 206 7.56 15.97 6.73
C PRO A 206 8.08 16.28 8.14
N ASP A 207 7.22 16.12 9.16
CA ASP A 207 7.53 16.39 10.56
C ASP A 207 8.09 15.19 11.33
N ARG A 208 8.29 14.05 10.66
CA ARG A 208 8.76 12.79 11.25
C ARG A 208 7.85 12.23 12.37
N SER A 209 6.59 12.64 12.41
CA SER A 209 5.61 12.22 13.41
C SER A 209 5.26 10.74 13.25
N VAL A 210 5.06 10.27 12.02
CA VAL A 210 4.73 8.87 11.72
C VAL A 210 5.89 7.96 12.07
N ARG A 211 7.12 8.34 11.69
CA ARG A 211 8.33 7.60 12.10
C ARG A 211 8.53 7.57 13.61
N SER A 212 8.24 8.66 14.31
CA SER A 212 8.32 8.67 15.78
C SER A 212 7.29 7.72 16.40
N ALA A 213 6.09 7.66 15.82
CA ALA A 213 5.05 6.73 16.26
C ALA A 213 5.48 5.27 16.05
N PHE A 214 6.07 4.93 14.88
CA PHE A 214 6.63 3.59 14.64
C PHE A 214 7.70 3.21 15.65
N ARG A 215 8.66 4.11 15.93
CA ARG A 215 9.72 3.86 16.92
C ARG A 215 9.16 3.66 18.32
N THR A 216 8.23 4.53 18.73
CA THR A 216 7.58 4.44 20.04
C THR A 216 6.85 3.11 20.18
N ARG A 217 6.12 2.70 19.14
CA ARG A 217 5.41 1.42 19.17
C ARG A 217 6.37 0.23 19.18
N LEU A 218 7.43 0.26 18.38
CA LEU A 218 8.42 -0.81 18.30
C LEU A 218 9.12 -1.07 19.65
N VAL A 219 9.30 -0.05 20.49
CA VAL A 219 9.89 -0.22 21.84
C VAL A 219 8.97 -1.00 22.78
N ALA A 220 7.65 -0.87 22.63
CA ALA A 220 6.66 -1.51 23.48
C ALA A 220 6.12 -2.83 22.91
N GLU A 221 6.43 -3.13 21.65
CA GLU A 221 5.88 -4.28 20.95
C GLU A 221 6.50 -5.60 21.42
N GLN A 222 5.65 -6.61 21.61
CA GLN A 222 6.05 -7.96 22.04
C GLN A 222 5.82 -8.99 20.93
N ASP A 223 4.93 -8.70 19.99
CA ASP A 223 4.66 -9.58 18.85
C ASP A 223 5.77 -9.45 17.79
N PRO A 224 6.47 -10.55 17.42
CA PRO A 224 7.54 -10.52 16.43
C PRO A 224 7.09 -10.09 15.04
N ILE A 225 5.88 -10.45 14.61
CA ILE A 225 5.34 -10.12 13.29
C ILE A 225 4.94 -8.64 13.26
N VAL A 226 4.28 -8.14 14.31
CA VAL A 226 3.99 -6.69 14.41
C VAL A 226 5.29 -5.88 14.45
N SER A 227 6.31 -6.37 15.16
CA SER A 227 7.64 -5.74 15.18
C SER A 227 8.28 -5.73 13.79
N ALA A 228 8.18 -6.83 13.03
CA ALA A 228 8.64 -6.90 11.65
C ALA A 228 7.88 -5.91 10.73
N ALA A 229 6.56 -5.76 10.90
CA ALA A 229 5.75 -4.78 10.19
C ALA A 229 6.22 -3.34 10.44
N LEU A 230 6.48 -2.97 11.69
CA LEU A 230 6.99 -1.64 12.06
C LEU A 230 8.38 -1.36 11.48
N VAL A 231 9.23 -2.39 11.37
CA VAL A 231 10.54 -2.28 10.72
C VAL A 231 10.38 -2.06 9.22
N LEU A 232 9.53 -2.82 8.52
CA LEU A 232 9.25 -2.61 7.09
C LEU A 232 8.61 -1.24 6.83
N ALA A 233 7.65 -0.81 7.65
CA ALA A 233 7.06 0.52 7.57
C ALA A 233 8.10 1.64 7.74
N THR A 234 9.04 1.46 8.67
CA THR A 234 10.16 2.38 8.87
C THR A 234 11.11 2.41 7.67
N ALA A 235 11.36 1.26 7.05
CA ALA A 235 12.17 1.15 5.83
C ALA A 235 11.50 1.87 4.66
N GLU A 236 10.22 1.61 4.43
CA GLU A 236 9.45 2.25 3.37
C GLU A 236 9.35 3.76 3.52
N ALA A 237 8.99 4.25 4.71
CA ALA A 237 9.00 5.69 4.98
C ALA A 237 10.38 6.30 4.69
N THR A 238 11.47 5.57 5.03
CA THR A 238 12.85 5.99 4.75
C THR A 238 13.18 5.99 3.27
N ARG A 239 12.58 5.10 2.48
CA ARG A 239 12.72 5.10 1.02
C ARG A 239 12.08 6.35 0.43
N ALA A 240 10.89 6.73 0.93
CA ALA A 240 10.15 7.93 0.50
C ALA A 240 10.86 9.24 0.87
N HIS A 241 11.38 9.33 2.10
CA HIS A 241 12.19 10.47 2.53
C HIS A 241 13.50 9.96 3.15
N PRO A 242 14.62 9.99 2.40
CA PRO A 242 15.90 9.45 2.84
C PRO A 242 16.35 9.95 4.21
N HIS A 243 16.74 9.02 5.07
CA HIS A 243 17.22 9.31 6.42
C HIS A 243 18.36 8.34 6.78
N ALA A 244 19.60 8.76 6.53
CA ALA A 244 20.80 7.93 6.67
C ALA A 244 20.92 7.18 8.02
N PRO A 245 20.57 7.76 9.19
CA PRO A 245 20.61 7.03 10.45
C PRO A 245 19.67 5.82 10.49
N THR A 246 18.55 5.83 9.74
CA THR A 246 17.65 4.67 9.67
C THR A 246 18.29 3.53 8.88
N THR A 247 19.00 3.81 7.79
CA THR A 247 19.70 2.77 7.01
C THR A 247 20.79 2.09 7.86
N ALA A 248 21.54 2.87 8.64
CA ALA A 248 22.50 2.32 9.59
C ALA A 248 21.83 1.46 10.67
N TRP A 249 20.73 1.96 11.25
CA TRP A 249 19.93 1.22 12.24
C TRP A 249 19.39 -0.11 11.70
N MET A 250 18.91 -0.16 10.45
CA MET A 250 18.50 -1.42 9.80
C MET A 250 19.66 -2.42 9.70
N ARG A 251 20.86 -1.93 9.34
CA ARG A 251 22.07 -2.75 9.26
C ARG A 251 22.45 -3.36 10.62
N GLU A 252 22.32 -2.58 11.69
CA GLU A 252 22.56 -3.05 13.06
C GLU A 252 21.52 -4.09 13.49
N ARG A 253 20.24 -3.85 13.17
CA ARG A 253 19.14 -4.72 13.59
C ARG A 253 19.16 -6.11 13.00
N TRP A 254 19.52 -6.29 11.73
CA TRP A 254 19.59 -7.66 11.17
C TRP A 254 20.78 -8.46 11.75
N ARG A 255 21.85 -7.77 12.17
CA ARG A 255 23.03 -8.36 12.81
C ARG A 255 22.82 -8.72 14.28
N ASP A 256 21.96 -7.99 14.97
CA ASP A 256 21.66 -8.23 16.38
C ASP A 256 20.93 -9.59 16.57
N ARG A 257 21.66 -10.57 17.11
CA ARG A 257 21.15 -11.93 17.35
C ARG A 257 20.17 -12.03 18.51
N THR A 258 20.01 -10.96 19.31
CA THR A 258 19.02 -10.92 20.39
C THR A 258 17.62 -10.57 19.89
N GLN A 259 17.52 -10.01 18.68
CA GLN A 259 16.24 -9.72 18.03
C GLN A 259 15.56 -11.01 17.57
N ALA A 260 14.22 -10.98 17.53
CA ALA A 260 13.44 -12.04 16.93
C ALA A 260 13.84 -12.25 15.45
N PRO A 261 13.87 -13.50 14.97
CA PRO A 261 14.19 -13.82 13.57
C PRO A 261 13.43 -12.99 12.53
N GLU A 262 12.14 -12.75 12.75
CA GLU A 262 11.22 -12.02 11.85
C GLU A 262 11.65 -10.55 11.73
N VAL A 263 12.02 -9.94 12.86
CA VAL A 263 12.56 -8.57 12.93
C VAL A 263 13.88 -8.47 12.18
N ARG A 264 14.75 -9.48 12.31
CA ARG A 264 16.04 -9.52 11.61
C ARG A 264 15.87 -9.67 10.10
N LEU A 265 14.92 -10.50 9.66
CA LEU A 265 14.58 -10.66 8.24
C LEU A 265 13.99 -9.37 7.66
N ALA A 266 13.04 -8.74 8.35
CA ALA A 266 12.48 -7.45 7.95
C ALA A 266 13.56 -6.35 7.86
N ALA A 267 14.48 -6.30 8.83
CA ALA A 267 15.59 -5.34 8.81
C ALA A 267 16.58 -5.62 7.67
N ALA A 268 16.85 -6.89 7.34
CA ALA A 268 17.71 -7.25 6.21
C ALA A 268 17.07 -6.83 4.88
N ILE A 269 15.79 -7.16 4.67
CA ILE A 269 15.02 -6.76 3.48
C ILE A 269 14.96 -5.23 3.37
N GLY A 270 14.60 -4.55 4.46
CA GLY A 270 14.55 -3.09 4.51
C GLY A 270 15.90 -2.44 4.20
N TRP A 271 17.00 -2.97 4.76
CA TRP A 271 18.35 -2.49 4.45
C TRP A 271 18.68 -2.66 2.96
N LEU A 272 18.40 -3.84 2.37
CA LEU A 272 18.64 -4.11 0.95
C LEU A 272 17.85 -3.20 0.01
N CYS A 273 16.64 -2.77 0.41
CA CYS A 273 15.82 -1.84 -0.38
C CYS A 273 16.27 -0.37 -0.24
N LEU A 274 17.11 -0.05 0.75
CA LEU A 274 17.58 1.30 1.05
C LEU A 274 19.01 1.57 0.58
N THR A 275 19.64 0.60 -0.07
CA THR A 275 21.04 0.69 -0.49
C THR A 275 21.29 -0.03 -1.80
N ASP A 276 22.18 0.53 -2.61
CA ASP A 276 22.73 -0.11 -3.80
C ASP A 276 23.97 -0.96 -3.47
N GLU A 277 24.36 -1.04 -2.20
CA GLU A 277 25.49 -1.87 -1.78
C GLU A 277 25.24 -3.37 -2.09
N PRO A 278 26.28 -4.10 -2.51
CA PRO A 278 26.18 -5.55 -2.69
C PRO A 278 25.82 -6.20 -1.36
N ALA A 279 24.99 -7.26 -1.41
CA ALA A 279 24.64 -7.99 -0.19
C ALA A 279 25.89 -8.67 0.38
N PRO A 280 26.28 -8.36 1.63
CA PRO A 280 27.38 -9.03 2.30
C PRO A 280 27.13 -10.55 2.41
N ASP A 281 28.19 -11.35 2.36
CA ASP A 281 28.07 -12.81 2.42
C ASP A 281 27.51 -13.29 3.77
N ASP A 282 27.83 -12.58 4.86
CA ASP A 282 27.27 -12.83 6.20
C ASP A 282 25.76 -12.54 6.25
N LEU A 283 25.29 -11.51 5.53
CA LEU A 283 23.86 -11.25 5.36
C LEU A 283 23.20 -12.39 4.60
N ARG A 284 23.77 -12.81 3.46
CA ARG A 284 23.20 -13.90 2.65
C ARG A 284 23.07 -15.18 3.47
N ALA A 285 24.13 -15.59 4.17
CA ALA A 285 24.12 -16.77 5.03
C ALA A 285 23.12 -16.65 6.20
N ALA A 286 23.01 -15.47 6.82
CA ALA A 286 22.06 -15.24 7.91
C ALA A 286 20.62 -15.32 7.41
N VAL A 287 20.30 -14.70 6.26
CA VAL A 287 18.95 -14.72 5.69
C VAL A 287 18.57 -16.14 5.25
N ASP A 288 19.47 -16.88 4.58
CA ASP A 288 19.20 -18.27 4.19
C ASP A 288 18.94 -19.17 5.41
N HIS A 289 19.63 -18.94 6.53
CA HIS A 289 19.39 -19.68 7.77
C HIS A 289 18.07 -19.31 8.45
N LEU A 290 17.68 -18.03 8.41
CA LEU A 290 16.47 -17.53 9.05
C LEU A 290 15.21 -17.74 8.20
N ALA A 291 15.30 -17.83 6.88
CA ALA A 291 14.15 -17.96 5.99
C ALA A 291 13.62 -19.41 5.90
N THR A 292 13.31 -20.03 7.04
CA THR A 292 12.69 -21.36 7.11
C THR A 292 11.26 -21.34 6.58
N ASP A 293 10.74 -22.50 6.19
CA ASP A 293 9.37 -22.67 5.65
C ASP A 293 8.31 -22.12 6.60
N GLU A 294 8.38 -22.51 7.87
CA GLU A 294 7.48 -22.04 8.92
C GLU A 294 7.49 -20.51 9.02
N ARG A 295 8.68 -19.90 9.03
CA ARG A 295 8.81 -18.45 9.14
C ARG A 295 8.36 -17.72 7.88
N ALA A 296 8.61 -18.32 6.71
CA ALA A 296 8.14 -17.78 5.45
C ALA A 296 6.60 -17.76 5.38
N HIS A 297 5.92 -18.76 5.96
CA HIS A 297 4.47 -18.75 6.10
C HIS A 297 3.99 -17.73 7.13
N ALA A 298 4.63 -17.65 8.30
CA ALA A 298 4.27 -16.65 9.32
C ALA A 298 4.42 -15.21 8.81
N MET A 299 5.47 -14.92 8.03
CA MET A 299 5.66 -13.60 7.44
C MET A 299 4.63 -13.23 6.35
N ASN A 300 3.78 -14.16 5.87
CA ASN A 300 2.69 -13.81 4.95
C ASN A 300 1.58 -13.00 5.64
N ASP A 301 1.54 -12.94 6.97
CA ASP A 301 0.67 -12.02 7.71
C ASP A 301 1.05 -10.55 7.47
N LEU A 302 2.27 -10.29 6.95
CA LEU A 302 2.71 -8.96 6.56
C LEU A 302 2.17 -8.62 5.17
N PRO A 303 1.44 -7.51 4.98
CA PRO A 303 0.92 -7.13 3.68
C PRO A 303 2.01 -7.00 2.59
N TRP A 304 3.21 -6.50 2.94
CA TRP A 304 4.36 -6.46 2.03
C TRP A 304 4.75 -7.83 1.45
N MET A 305 4.57 -8.90 2.22
CA MET A 305 4.88 -10.28 1.79
C MET A 305 3.70 -10.92 1.09
N ALA A 306 2.48 -10.70 1.58
CA ALA A 306 1.26 -11.23 1.00
C ALA A 306 1.11 -10.81 -0.48
N VAL A 307 1.33 -9.53 -0.80
CA VAL A 307 1.11 -8.97 -2.15
C VAL A 307 2.14 -9.42 -3.20
N ILE A 308 3.29 -9.94 -2.75
CA ILE A 308 4.34 -10.47 -3.63
C ILE A 308 4.37 -11.99 -3.67
N GLY A 309 3.68 -12.66 -2.75
CA GLY A 309 3.52 -14.11 -2.77
C GLY A 309 2.80 -14.58 -4.04
N GLY A 310 3.05 -15.84 -4.42
CA GLY A 310 2.41 -16.48 -5.58
C GLY A 310 1.97 -17.91 -5.25
N SER A 311 1.31 -18.56 -6.22
CA SER A 311 0.72 -19.91 -6.06
C SER A 311 1.70 -21.00 -5.60
N GLY A 312 3.00 -20.83 -5.83
CA GLY A 312 4.04 -21.78 -5.42
C GLY A 312 5.11 -21.22 -4.47
N GLU A 313 5.06 -19.94 -4.09
CA GLU A 313 6.15 -19.29 -3.35
C GLU A 313 5.62 -18.21 -2.40
N THR A 314 5.96 -18.32 -1.10
CA THR A 314 5.70 -17.27 -0.09
C THR A 314 6.44 -15.97 -0.44
N GLY A 315 5.92 -14.82 -0.03
CA GLY A 315 6.57 -13.53 -0.32
C GLY A 315 8.01 -13.43 0.18
N LEU A 316 8.30 -13.92 1.39
CA LEU A 316 9.65 -13.93 1.94
C LEU A 316 10.64 -14.68 1.03
N ARG A 317 10.30 -15.88 0.58
CA ARG A 317 11.16 -16.68 -0.32
C ARG A 317 11.40 -15.96 -1.64
N ARG A 318 10.37 -15.33 -2.18
CA ARG A 318 10.47 -14.53 -3.40
C ARG A 318 11.43 -13.34 -3.21
N CYS A 319 11.35 -12.62 -2.09
CA CYS A 319 12.31 -11.58 -1.72
C CYS A 319 13.73 -12.11 -1.64
N VAL A 320 13.96 -13.19 -0.88
CA VAL A 320 15.30 -13.79 -0.72
C VAL A 320 15.88 -14.17 -2.08
N ARG A 321 15.07 -14.82 -2.93
CA ARG A 321 15.50 -15.21 -4.27
C ARG A 321 15.83 -14.01 -5.15
N LYS A 322 14.92 -13.05 -5.30
CA LYS A 322 15.11 -11.90 -6.20
C LYS A 322 16.20 -10.93 -5.70
N MET A 323 16.36 -10.74 -4.39
CA MET A 323 17.31 -9.77 -3.84
C MET A 323 18.71 -10.33 -3.55
N LEU A 324 18.83 -11.63 -3.24
CA LEU A 324 20.09 -12.25 -2.82
C LEU A 324 20.61 -13.32 -3.77
N HIS A 325 19.72 -13.92 -4.56
CA HIS A 325 20.03 -15.02 -5.48
C HIS A 325 19.41 -14.79 -6.88
N PRO A 326 19.63 -13.63 -7.53
CA PRO A 326 18.92 -13.27 -8.77
C PRO A 326 19.14 -14.24 -9.94
N GLY A 327 20.19 -15.08 -9.89
CA GLY A 327 20.44 -16.14 -10.87
C GLY A 327 19.60 -17.42 -10.68
N ARG A 328 18.80 -17.54 -9.61
CA ARG A 328 17.89 -18.68 -9.43
C ARG A 328 16.63 -18.47 -10.28
N PRO A 329 16.21 -19.47 -11.08
CA PRO A 329 15.01 -19.36 -11.89
C PRO A 329 13.78 -19.13 -11.00
N ASP A 330 12.75 -18.52 -11.59
CA ASP A 330 11.42 -18.55 -10.97
C ASP A 330 10.95 -20.01 -10.86
N PRO A 331 10.25 -20.40 -9.79
CA PRO A 331 9.60 -21.70 -9.75
C PRO A 331 8.63 -21.81 -10.93
N ASP A 332 8.49 -23.01 -11.51
CA ASP A 332 7.53 -23.25 -12.59
C ASP A 332 6.11 -22.92 -12.11
N ASP A 333 5.62 -21.74 -12.47
CA ASP A 333 4.23 -21.30 -12.32
C ASP A 333 3.44 -21.75 -13.57
N ASP A 334 3.57 -23.02 -14.00
CA ASP A 334 2.64 -23.58 -14.98
C ASP A 334 1.39 -24.10 -14.24
N PRO A 335 0.25 -23.38 -14.29
CA PRO A 335 -0.99 -23.83 -13.65
C PRO A 335 -1.54 -25.13 -14.27
N TRP A 336 -0.96 -25.61 -15.38
CA TRP A 336 -1.33 -26.83 -16.09
C TRP A 336 -0.29 -27.96 -15.97
N ALA A 337 0.82 -27.76 -15.24
CA ALA A 337 1.79 -28.83 -15.04
C ALA A 337 1.17 -29.96 -14.17
N PRO A 338 1.27 -31.23 -14.59
CA PRO A 338 0.80 -32.34 -13.78
C PRO A 338 1.60 -32.39 -12.47
N ARG A 339 0.88 -32.36 -11.34
CA ARG A 339 1.48 -32.58 -10.02
C ARG A 339 2.03 -34.01 -9.98
N HIS A 340 3.34 -34.14 -9.89
CA HIS A 340 4.04 -35.42 -9.77
C HIS A 340 4.03 -35.96 -8.35
#